data_AF-A0A1Z4EVV4-F1
#
_entry.id   AF-A0A1Z4EVV4-F1
#
_cell.length_a   1.000
_cell.length_b   1.000
_cell.length_c   1.000
_cell.angle_alpha   90.00
_cell.angle_beta   90.00
_cell.angle_gamma   90.00
#
_symmetry.space_group_name_H-M   'P 1'
#
loop_
_entity.id
_entity.type
_entity.pdbx_description
1 polymer ?
#
loop_
_entity_poly.entity_id
_entity_poly.type
_entity_poly.pdbx_seq_one_letter_code
_entity_poly.pdbx_strand_id
1 'polypeptide(L)'
;MPAINGDNGNNVIEAIRNQTAILGDTSKTDAERQEALKFVVHFVGDIHQPMHDAYARDRGGNDIPLTYNGRSTNLHSVWDSGLLNTRGLNDAQYTQVIQALPAPDLGSTDPVDWAQDTCHIAVGVYPNTSTIGTDYTNQYRPIAEAQLRLAGDRLARLINETLS
;
A
#
# COMPACT_ATOMS: atom_id res chain seq x y z
N MET A 1 -1.98 -11.80 11.44
CA MET A 1 -2.43 -12.12 10.08
C MET A 1 -3.44 -11.05 9.72
N PRO A 2 -3.39 -10.47 8.50
CA PRO A 2 -4.44 -9.55 8.06
C PRO A 2 -5.78 -10.24 8.25
N ALA A 3 -6.81 -9.44 8.53
CA ALA A 3 -8.17 -9.91 8.67
C ALA A 3 -8.71 -10.35 7.30
N ILE A 4 -8.17 -11.44 6.73
CA ILE A 4 -8.60 -12.02 5.46
C ILE A 4 -10.11 -12.32 5.52
N ASN A 5 -10.68 -12.54 6.72
CA ASN A 5 -12.11 -12.74 6.96
C ASN A 5 -12.64 -12.11 8.27
N GLY A 6 -12.00 -11.07 8.82
CA GLY A 6 -12.24 -10.65 10.22
C GLY A 6 -13.50 -9.82 10.49
N ASP A 7 -14.01 -9.07 9.50
CA ASP A 7 -14.98 -7.98 9.76
C ASP A 7 -16.27 -8.05 8.92
N ASN A 8 -16.90 -9.23 8.77
CA ASN A 8 -18.18 -9.38 8.04
C ASN A 8 -18.15 -8.83 6.59
N GLY A 9 -16.99 -8.89 5.91
CA GLY A 9 -16.82 -8.34 4.56
C GLY A 9 -16.34 -6.88 4.50
N ASN A 10 -16.08 -6.23 5.63
CA ASN A 10 -15.50 -4.89 5.69
C ASN A 10 -13.97 -4.95 5.75
N ASN A 11 -13.31 -5.43 4.69
CA ASN A 11 -11.85 -5.34 4.57
C ASN A 11 -11.45 -4.80 3.18
N VAL A 12 -10.19 -4.40 3.04
CA VAL A 12 -9.66 -3.80 1.81
C VAL A 12 -9.81 -4.73 0.59
N ILE A 13 -9.74 -6.05 0.80
CA ILE A 13 -9.90 -7.07 -0.25
C ILE A 13 -11.30 -7.00 -0.85
N GLU A 14 -12.33 -7.06 -0.01
CA GLU A 14 -13.73 -6.97 -0.44
C GLU A 14 -14.06 -5.57 -0.97
N ALA A 15 -13.46 -4.52 -0.41
CA ALA A 15 -13.59 -3.16 -0.93
C ALA A 15 -13.04 -3.04 -2.36
N ILE A 16 -11.86 -3.60 -2.66
CA ILE A 16 -11.33 -3.64 -4.02
C ILE A 16 -12.29 -4.40 -4.94
N ARG A 17 -12.73 -5.61 -4.57
CA ARG A 17 -13.65 -6.42 -5.38
C ARG A 17 -14.94 -5.68 -5.70
N ASN A 18 -15.58 -5.09 -4.68
CA ASN A 18 -16.85 -4.38 -4.82
C ASN A 18 -16.72 -3.12 -5.70
N GLN A 19 -15.67 -2.32 -5.48
CA GLN A 19 -15.46 -1.09 -6.25
C GLN A 19 -15.05 -1.38 -7.69
N THR A 20 -14.26 -2.42 -7.94
CA THR A 20 -13.95 -2.90 -9.29
C THR A 20 -15.23 -3.36 -10.02
N ALA A 21 -16.14 -4.07 -9.34
CA ALA A 21 -17.42 -4.47 -9.93
C ALA A 21 -18.28 -3.26 -10.34
N ILE A 22 -18.34 -2.21 -9.50
CA ILE A 22 -19.05 -0.96 -9.84
C ILE A 22 -18.37 -0.25 -11.02
N LEU A 23 -17.04 -0.20 -11.04
CA LEU A 23 -16.27 0.46 -12.10
C LEU A 23 -16.54 -0.15 -13.50
N GLY A 24 -16.61 -1.48 -13.57
CA GLY A 24 -16.86 -2.24 -14.81
C GLY A 24 -18.32 -2.29 -15.24
N ASP A 25 -19.28 -1.95 -14.37
CA ASP A 25 -20.71 -2.02 -14.68
C ASP A 25 -21.17 -0.83 -15.53
N THR A 26 -21.35 -1.06 -16.84
CA THR A 26 -21.80 -0.03 -17.79
C THR A 26 -23.26 0.41 -17.60
N SER A 27 -24.03 -0.22 -16.70
CA SER A 27 -25.37 0.24 -16.33
C SER A 27 -25.34 1.34 -15.27
N LYS A 28 -24.20 1.53 -14.59
CA LYS A 28 -23.99 2.58 -13.59
C LYS A 28 -23.74 3.93 -14.25
N THR A 29 -24.05 5.00 -13.52
CA THR A 29 -23.77 6.37 -13.96
C THR A 29 -22.27 6.64 -13.97
N ASP A 30 -21.83 7.58 -14.81
CA ASP A 30 -20.43 8.03 -14.83
C ASP A 30 -19.97 8.55 -13.46
N ALA A 31 -20.87 9.15 -12.67
CA ALA A 31 -20.57 9.60 -11.32
C ALA A 31 -20.27 8.43 -10.37
N GLU A 32 -21.11 7.38 -10.38
CA GLU A 32 -20.87 6.17 -9.58
C GLU A 32 -19.56 5.48 -9.98
N ARG A 33 -19.30 5.35 -11.29
CA ARG A 33 -18.08 4.73 -11.81
C ARG A 33 -16.83 5.56 -11.51
N GLN A 34 -16.93 6.90 -11.56
CA GLN A 34 -15.85 7.80 -11.18
C GLN A 34 -15.53 7.69 -9.69
N GLU A 35 -16.53 7.59 -8.84
CA GLU A 35 -16.33 7.38 -7.40
C GLU A 35 -15.69 6.03 -7.13
N ALA A 36 -16.16 4.97 -7.79
CA ALA A 36 -15.56 3.64 -7.70
C ALA A 36 -14.09 3.64 -8.14
N LEU A 37 -13.75 4.34 -9.23
CA LEU A 37 -12.36 4.48 -9.68
C LEU A 37 -11.46 5.09 -8.60
N LYS A 38 -11.92 6.15 -7.91
CA LYS A 38 -11.14 6.78 -6.83
C LYS A 38 -10.86 5.78 -5.70
N PHE A 39 -11.86 4.99 -5.32
CA PHE A 39 -11.70 3.96 -4.31
C PHE A 39 -10.77 2.83 -4.75
N VAL A 40 -10.89 2.35 -6.00
CA VAL A 40 -9.98 1.33 -6.56
C VAL A 40 -8.53 1.82 -6.51
N VAL A 41 -8.26 3.05 -6.97
CA VAL A 41 -6.92 3.65 -6.92
C VAL A 41 -6.39 3.72 -5.48
N HIS A 42 -7.23 4.16 -4.54
CA HIS A 42 -6.85 4.30 -3.13
C HIS A 42 -6.55 2.94 -2.49
N PHE A 43 -7.47 1.98 -2.58
CA PHE A 43 -7.34 0.68 -1.91
C PHE A 43 -6.24 -0.20 -2.50
N VAL A 44 -5.98 -0.12 -3.82
CA VAL A 44 -4.84 -0.82 -4.42
C VAL A 44 -3.52 -0.21 -3.94
N GLY A 45 -3.46 1.09 -3.66
CA GLY A 45 -2.30 1.68 -2.98
C GLY A 45 -2.13 1.13 -1.56
N ASP A 46 -3.19 1.18 -0.77
CA ASP A 46 -3.19 0.78 0.65
C ASP A 46 -2.82 -0.69 0.87
N ILE A 47 -3.37 -1.62 0.07
CA ILE A 47 -3.08 -3.07 0.21
C ILE A 47 -1.62 -3.43 -0.09
N HIS A 48 -0.85 -2.51 -0.67
CA HIS A 48 0.60 -2.68 -0.89
C HIS A 48 1.44 -1.95 0.16
N GLN A 49 0.82 -1.24 1.11
CA GLN A 49 1.51 -0.58 2.22
C GLN A 49 1.70 -1.60 3.36
N PRO A 50 2.93 -2.04 3.68
CA PRO A 50 3.18 -3.09 4.68
C PRO A 50 2.47 -2.92 6.03
N MET A 51 2.34 -1.69 6.53
CA MET A 51 1.69 -1.41 7.81
C MET A 51 0.15 -1.47 7.75
N HIS A 52 -0.47 -1.51 6.57
CA HIS A 52 -1.92 -1.76 6.42
C HIS A 52 -2.27 -3.25 6.58
N ASP A 53 -1.31 -4.16 6.35
CA ASP A 53 -1.46 -5.62 6.53
C ASP A 53 -0.62 -6.19 7.70
N ALA A 54 -0.19 -5.30 8.60
CA ALA A 54 0.63 -5.62 9.76
C ALA A 54 -0.18 -6.17 10.96
N TYR A 55 0.43 -6.26 12.16
CA TYR A 55 -0.22 -6.91 13.29
C TYR A 55 -1.42 -6.10 13.82
N ALA A 56 -2.60 -6.73 13.89
CA ALA A 56 -3.79 -6.10 14.46
C ALA A 56 -3.60 -5.63 15.92
N ARG A 57 -2.78 -6.34 16.71
CA ARG A 57 -2.52 -6.03 18.13
C ARG A 57 -1.82 -4.68 18.36
N ASP A 58 -1.13 -4.17 17.35
CA ASP A 58 -0.46 -2.86 17.41
C ASP A 58 -1.06 -1.87 16.40
N ARG A 59 -2.27 -2.19 15.92
CA ARG A 59 -3.03 -1.39 14.95
C ARG A 59 -2.19 -1.07 13.71
N GLY A 60 -1.44 -2.05 13.23
CA GLY A 60 -0.56 -1.91 12.07
C GLY A 60 0.58 -0.92 12.33
N GLY A 61 1.25 -1.02 13.48
CA GLY A 61 2.37 -0.15 13.85
C GLY A 61 1.98 1.22 14.42
N ASN A 62 0.68 1.56 14.50
CA ASN A 62 0.23 2.81 15.11
C ASN A 62 0.55 2.88 16.61
N ASP A 63 0.46 1.73 17.30
CA ASP A 63 0.76 1.62 18.73
C ASP A 63 2.25 1.33 19.00
N ILE A 64 3.12 1.49 18.00
CA ILE A 64 4.58 1.36 18.12
C ILE A 64 5.21 2.76 18.07
N PRO A 65 5.27 3.48 19.22
CA PRO A 65 5.90 4.80 19.27
C PRO A 65 7.41 4.68 19.10
N LEU A 66 7.99 5.61 18.34
CA LEU A 66 9.43 5.66 18.10
C LEU A 66 9.91 7.10 17.86
N THR A 67 11.22 7.28 17.89
CA THR A 67 11.90 8.49 17.41
C THR A 67 12.46 8.20 16.01
N TYR A 68 12.04 8.97 15.02
CA TYR A 68 12.54 8.89 13.65
C TYR A 68 13.29 10.18 13.29
N ASN A 69 14.58 10.06 13.00
CA ASN A 69 15.45 11.21 12.68
C ASN A 69 15.33 12.36 13.70
N GLY A 70 15.27 12.00 14.99
CA GLY A 70 15.18 12.95 16.11
C GLY A 70 13.77 13.52 16.38
N ARG A 71 12.73 13.04 15.69
CA ARG A 71 11.33 13.47 15.90
C ARG A 71 10.48 12.31 16.40
N SER A 72 9.63 12.58 17.38
CA SER A 72 8.65 11.60 17.88
C SER A 72 7.59 11.31 16.82
N THR A 73 7.30 10.02 16.59
CA THR A 73 6.27 9.52 15.66
C THR A 73 5.92 8.06 16.01
N ASN A 74 5.24 7.34 15.12
CA ASN A 74 5.00 5.90 15.24
C ASN A 74 5.46 5.17 13.95
N LEU A 75 5.58 3.84 14.04
CA LEU A 75 6.04 3.02 12.92
C LEU A 75 5.16 3.15 11.68
N HIS A 76 3.84 3.19 11.85
CA HIS A 76 2.87 3.33 10.76
C HIS A 76 3.13 4.60 9.94
N SER A 77 3.24 5.76 10.60
CA SER A 77 3.50 7.04 9.94
C SER A 77 4.86 7.11 9.24
N VAL A 78 5.87 6.38 9.73
CA VAL A 78 7.16 6.25 9.04
C VAL A 78 6.98 5.55 7.71
N TRP A 79 6.16 4.49 7.65
CA TRP A 79 5.88 3.75 6.42
C TRP A 79 4.92 4.46 5.47
N ASP A 80 3.88 5.13 5.98
CA ASP A 80 2.93 5.90 5.16
C ASP A 80 3.63 6.97 4.32
N SER A 81 4.61 7.64 4.93
CA SER A 81 5.20 8.84 4.31
C SER A 81 6.63 9.13 4.75
N GLY A 82 7.02 8.80 5.98
CA GLY A 82 8.32 9.16 6.54
C GLY A 82 9.53 8.62 5.76
N LEU A 83 9.45 7.40 5.22
CA LEU A 83 10.50 6.80 4.37
C LEU A 83 10.60 7.54 3.03
N LEU A 84 9.46 7.72 2.36
CA LEU A 84 9.41 8.30 1.02
C LEU A 84 9.83 9.78 1.05
N ASN A 85 9.32 10.54 2.01
CA ASN A 85 9.56 11.98 2.18
C ASN A 85 11.05 12.33 2.36
N THR A 86 11.91 11.38 2.73
CA THR A 86 13.35 11.62 2.82
C THR A 86 13.99 12.00 1.49
N ARG A 87 13.34 11.71 0.35
CA ARG A 87 13.79 12.14 -0.97
C ARG A 87 13.63 13.65 -1.20
N GLY A 88 12.69 14.31 -0.51
CA GLY A 88 12.40 15.74 -0.72
C GLY A 88 11.88 16.07 -2.14
N LEU A 89 11.27 15.09 -2.82
CA LEU A 89 10.75 15.20 -4.18
C LEU A 89 9.26 15.53 -4.16
N ASN A 90 8.78 16.26 -5.17
CA ASN A 90 7.35 16.36 -5.44
C ASN A 90 6.85 15.12 -6.20
N ASP A 91 5.53 14.98 -6.32
CA ASP A 91 4.89 13.80 -6.93
C ASP A 91 5.39 13.50 -8.35
N ALA A 92 5.57 14.53 -9.19
CA ALA A 92 6.03 14.34 -10.56
C ALA A 92 7.47 13.81 -10.61
N GLN A 93 8.35 14.37 -9.77
CA GLN A 93 9.73 13.89 -9.66
C GLN A 93 9.81 12.49 -9.06
N TYR A 94 8.98 12.20 -8.05
CA TYR A 94 8.95 10.87 -7.43
C TYR A 94 8.41 9.83 -8.42
N THR A 95 7.37 10.16 -9.17
CA THR A 95 6.83 9.29 -10.22
C THR A 95 7.93 8.86 -11.21
N GLN A 96 8.83 9.78 -11.61
CA GLN A 96 9.97 9.44 -12.46
C GLN A 96 10.92 8.42 -11.79
N VAL A 97 11.18 8.56 -10.49
CA VAL A 97 11.98 7.59 -9.73
C VAL A 97 11.30 6.21 -9.73
N ILE A 98 10.01 6.14 -9.44
CA ILE A 98 9.25 4.88 -9.39
C ILE A 98 9.17 4.21 -10.77
N GLN A 99 8.94 4.99 -11.82
CA GLN A 99 8.89 4.50 -13.21
C GLN A 99 10.25 4.00 -13.70
N ALA A 100 11.35 4.55 -13.17
CA ALA A 100 12.71 4.11 -13.50
C ALA A 100 13.13 2.81 -12.80
N LEU A 101 12.37 2.32 -11.82
CA LEU A 101 12.63 1.02 -11.20
C LEU A 101 12.44 -0.12 -12.21
N PRO A 102 13.01 -1.32 -11.96
CA PRO A 102 12.70 -2.50 -12.75
C PRO A 102 11.20 -2.80 -12.77
N ALA A 103 10.71 -3.36 -13.88
CA ALA A 103 9.35 -3.89 -13.93
C ALA A 103 9.20 -5.01 -12.88
N PRO A 104 8.17 -4.93 -12.01
CA PRO A 104 7.92 -5.98 -11.03
C PRO A 104 7.27 -7.20 -11.70
N ASP A 105 7.43 -8.36 -11.07
CA ASP A 105 6.53 -9.48 -11.33
C ASP A 105 5.19 -9.17 -10.67
N LEU A 106 4.12 -9.10 -11.48
CA LEU A 106 2.79 -8.75 -10.98
C LEU A 106 2.14 -9.90 -10.22
N GLY A 107 2.57 -11.14 -10.46
CA GLY A 107 1.99 -12.33 -9.87
C GLY A 107 0.46 -12.43 -10.07
N SER A 108 -0.22 -12.95 -9.05
CA SER A 108 -1.67 -13.15 -9.01
C SER A 108 -2.47 -11.86 -9.25
N THR A 109 -3.70 -12.00 -9.73
CA THR A 109 -4.69 -10.92 -9.83
C THR A 109 -5.61 -10.84 -8.60
N ASP A 110 -5.55 -11.81 -7.69
CA ASP A 110 -6.42 -11.84 -6.51
C ASP A 110 -5.87 -10.91 -5.40
N PRO A 111 -6.65 -9.92 -4.92
CA PRO A 111 -6.24 -9.08 -3.80
C PRO A 111 -5.92 -9.83 -2.51
N VAL A 112 -6.43 -11.06 -2.33
CA VAL A 112 -6.04 -11.92 -1.20
C VAL A 112 -4.55 -12.22 -1.23
N ASP A 113 -4.01 -12.55 -2.40
CA ASP A 113 -2.59 -12.86 -2.55
C ASP A 113 -1.74 -11.59 -2.37
N TRP A 114 -2.24 -10.42 -2.80
CA TRP A 114 -1.56 -9.15 -2.59
C TRP A 114 -1.40 -8.82 -1.10
N ALA A 115 -2.47 -8.96 -0.32
CA ALA A 115 -2.42 -8.76 1.13
C ALA A 115 -1.47 -9.75 1.82
N GLN A 116 -1.40 -11.01 1.34
CA GLN A 116 -0.48 -12.01 1.87
C GLN A 116 0.98 -11.67 1.57
N ASP A 117 1.30 -11.27 0.33
CA ASP A 117 2.64 -10.81 -0.07
C ASP A 117 3.09 -9.64 0.81
N THR A 118 2.21 -8.64 0.99
CA THR A 118 2.50 -7.43 1.76
C THR A 118 2.59 -7.73 3.28
N CYS A 119 1.78 -8.64 3.81
CA CYS A 119 1.91 -9.13 5.19
C CYS A 119 3.27 -9.80 5.44
N HIS A 120 3.81 -10.56 4.50
CA HIS A 120 5.14 -11.17 4.67
C HIS A 120 6.25 -10.12 4.80
N ILE A 121 6.13 -9.02 4.06
CA ILE A 121 7.03 -7.87 4.20
C ILE A 121 6.85 -7.23 5.58
N ALA A 122 5.61 -6.99 6.00
CA ALA A 122 5.28 -6.32 7.25
C ALA A 122 5.95 -6.96 8.49
N VAL A 123 6.06 -8.30 8.53
CA VAL A 123 6.71 -9.01 9.64
C VAL A 123 8.20 -8.66 9.76
N GLY A 124 8.87 -8.41 8.64
CA GLY A 124 10.32 -8.17 8.60
C GLY A 124 10.77 -6.74 8.89
N VAL A 125 9.84 -5.78 8.98
CA VAL A 125 10.20 -4.35 9.05
C VAL A 125 10.10 -3.75 10.44
N TYR A 126 9.64 -4.50 11.44
CA TYR A 126 9.56 -4.03 12.82
C TYR A 126 10.98 -3.77 13.38
N PRO A 127 11.27 -2.58 13.91
CA PRO A 127 12.59 -2.26 14.44
C PRO A 127 12.82 -2.92 15.80
N ASN A 128 14.07 -3.30 16.07
CA ASN A 128 14.50 -3.82 17.39
C ASN A 128 14.82 -2.71 18.41
N THR A 129 14.56 -1.45 18.07
CA THR A 129 14.87 -0.25 18.86
C THR A 129 13.75 0.78 18.68
N SER A 130 13.53 1.62 19.69
CA SER A 130 12.58 2.74 19.63
C SER A 130 13.17 4.00 19.00
N THR A 131 14.43 3.98 18.57
CA THR A 131 15.05 5.09 17.83
C THR A 131 15.60 4.59 16.50
N ILE A 132 15.04 5.11 15.42
CA ILE A 132 15.41 4.80 14.03
C ILE A 132 15.75 6.10 13.27
N GLY A 133 16.39 5.95 12.11
CA GLY A 133 16.77 7.08 11.29
C GLY A 133 17.34 6.64 9.96
N THR A 134 18.40 7.31 9.50
CA THR A 134 19.03 7.09 8.19
C THR A 134 19.28 5.61 7.84
N ASP A 135 19.77 4.79 8.76
CA ASP A 135 20.03 3.37 8.48
C ASP A 135 18.74 2.60 8.17
N TYR A 136 17.71 2.81 8.99
CA TYR A 136 16.37 2.25 8.75
C TYR A 136 15.79 2.75 7.43
N THR A 137 15.93 4.06 7.14
CA THR A 137 15.47 4.64 5.87
C THR A 137 16.20 4.01 4.68
N ASN A 138 17.51 3.87 4.74
CA ASN A 138 18.30 3.31 3.65
C ASN A 138 17.98 1.83 3.41
N GLN A 139 17.68 1.10 4.47
CA GLN A 139 17.27 -0.30 4.39
C GLN A 139 15.87 -0.45 3.77
N TYR A 140 14.89 0.33 4.20
CA TYR A 140 13.47 0.06 3.91
C TYR A 140 12.82 0.97 2.87
N ARG A 141 13.38 2.15 2.57
CA ARG A 141 12.86 3.00 1.48
C ARG A 141 12.86 2.27 0.13
N PRO A 142 13.90 1.52 -0.29
CA PRO A 142 13.84 0.76 -1.53
C PRO A 142 12.70 -0.27 -1.57
N ILE A 143 12.32 -0.85 -0.42
CA ILE A 143 11.18 -1.78 -0.32
C ILE A 143 9.86 -1.02 -0.47
N ALA A 144 9.70 0.14 0.19
CA ALA A 144 8.52 0.99 0.03
C ALA A 144 8.37 1.48 -1.43
N GLU A 145 9.46 1.92 -2.07
CA GLU A 145 9.47 2.31 -3.48
C GLU A 145 9.12 1.13 -4.41
N ALA A 146 9.58 -0.08 -4.11
CA ALA A 146 9.22 -1.28 -4.87
C ALA A 146 7.74 -1.68 -4.70
N GLN A 147 7.17 -1.55 -3.50
CA GLN A 147 5.74 -1.76 -3.27
C GLN A 147 4.89 -0.72 -4.01
N LEU A 148 5.31 0.55 -4.02
CA LEU A 148 4.63 1.60 -4.78
C LEU A 148 4.66 1.32 -6.29
N ARG A 149 5.79 0.83 -6.81
CA ARG A 149 5.90 0.37 -8.21
C ARG A 149 4.95 -0.80 -8.50
N LEU A 150 4.95 -1.82 -7.64
CA LEU A 150 4.09 -2.98 -7.77
C LEU A 150 2.60 -2.60 -7.74
N ALA A 151 2.20 -1.72 -6.82
CA ALA A 151 0.85 -1.21 -6.70
C ALA A 151 0.40 -0.50 -7.99
N GLY A 152 1.25 0.37 -8.54
CA GLY A 152 0.97 1.08 -9.79
C GLY A 152 0.74 0.15 -10.98
N ASP A 153 1.62 -0.84 -11.15
CA ASP A 153 1.52 -1.77 -12.29
C ASP A 153 0.36 -2.78 -12.12
N ARG A 154 0.07 -3.24 -10.89
CA ARG A 154 -1.12 -4.07 -10.60
C ARG A 154 -2.41 -3.28 -10.79
N LEU A 155 -2.46 -2.01 -10.38
CA LEU A 155 -3.59 -1.10 -10.60
C LEU A 155 -3.85 -0.89 -12.10
N ALA A 156 -2.80 -0.65 -12.89
CA ALA A 156 -2.91 -0.49 -14.33
C ALA A 156 -3.49 -1.75 -15.00
N ARG A 157 -3.00 -2.94 -14.63
CA ARG A 157 -3.55 -4.21 -15.11
C ARG A 157 -5.03 -4.35 -14.73
N LEU A 158 -5.37 -4.13 -13.47
CA LEU A 158 -6.74 -4.25 -12.97
C LEU A 158 -7.71 -3.31 -13.72
N ILE A 159 -7.35 -2.04 -13.89
CA ILE A 159 -8.20 -1.07 -14.61
C ILE A 159 -8.37 -1.48 -16.08
N ASN A 160 -7.29 -1.89 -16.75
CA ASN A 160 -7.34 -2.31 -18.14
C ASN A 160 -8.26 -3.53 -18.33
N GLU A 161 -8.17 -4.53 -17.46
CA GLU A 161 -9.04 -5.72 -17.49
C GLU A 161 -10.51 -5.40 -17.13
N THR A 162 -10.73 -4.41 -16.28
CA THR A 162 -12.07 -4.01 -15.83
C THR A 162 -12.82 -3.17 -16.88
N LEU A 163 -12.09 -2.40 -17.68
CA LEU A 163 -12.64 -1.44 -18.63
C LEU A 163 -12.52 -1.85 -20.11
N SER A 164 -11.90 -3.00 -20.39
CA SER A 164 -11.82 -3.59 -21.74
C SER A 164 -13.14 -4.21 -22.18
#